data_AF-A0A5C7QF73-F1
#
_entry.id   AF-A0A5C7QF73-F1
#
_cell.length_a   1.000
_cell.length_b   1.000
_cell.length_c   1.000
_cell.angle_alpha   90.00
_cell.angle_beta   90.00
_cell.angle_gamma   90.00
#
_symmetry.space_group_name_H-M   'P 1'
#
loop_
_entity.id
_entity.type
_entity.pdbx_description
1 polymer ?
#
loop_
_entity_poly.entity_id
_entity_poly.type
_entity_poly.pdbx_seq_one_letter_code
_entity_poly.pdbx_strand_id
1 'polypeptide(L)'
;MTKSRNPATLPIPDTPLPDPFGDTGPAADWARTRPPVTVDLDDGGAPITLATPAYTFGRPTAYTPEIGARIVEQFRLGLTQPEVTGHAWAPDQSTFYRWMDAYPDFREAVSRARAAGAAVMADRAVEIADTADETTKAGIARARLRVDARFRMAAIYDRRFSDRQVITHEHLDHGQSLDMAGQDIATLAAQLGKLLAKAQAVDVDSKPVDQGQVSDKTKE
;
A
#
# COMPACT_ATOMS: atom_id res chain seq x y z
N MET A 1 10.31 -80.78 -8.11
CA MET A 1 10.08 -79.72 -7.10
C MET A 1 10.94 -78.55 -7.54
N THR A 2 10.40 -77.50 -8.15
CA THR A 2 9.92 -76.31 -7.44
C THR A 2 8.95 -75.52 -8.33
N LYS A 3 7.85 -75.05 -7.72
CA LYS A 3 6.77 -74.26 -8.33
C LYS A 3 7.29 -72.85 -8.63
N SER A 4 7.19 -72.41 -9.89
CA SER A 4 7.29 -70.99 -10.26
C SER A 4 6.12 -70.23 -9.61
N ARG A 5 6.44 -69.30 -8.70
CA ARG A 5 5.46 -68.53 -7.92
C ARG A 5 5.29 -67.19 -8.63
N ASN A 6 4.25 -67.09 -9.45
CA ASN A 6 3.81 -65.85 -10.10
C ASN A 6 3.43 -64.83 -8.99
N PRO A 7 3.87 -63.56 -9.02
CA PRO A 7 3.41 -62.57 -8.06
C PRO A 7 1.94 -62.27 -8.32
N ALA A 8 1.11 -62.45 -7.29
CA ALA A 8 -0.32 -62.24 -7.35
C ALA A 8 -0.63 -60.77 -7.66
N THR A 9 -1.19 -60.49 -8.84
CA THR A 9 -1.88 -59.24 -9.13
C THR A 9 -3.11 -59.17 -8.22
N LEU A 10 -3.06 -58.28 -7.23
CA LEU A 10 -4.24 -57.95 -6.43
C LEU A 10 -5.23 -57.15 -7.29
N PRO A 11 -6.55 -57.40 -7.18
CA PRO A 11 -7.55 -56.66 -7.93
C PRO A 11 -7.62 -55.21 -7.43
N ILE A 12 -7.40 -54.26 -8.34
CA ILE A 12 -7.65 -52.85 -8.09
C ILE A 12 -9.19 -52.69 -8.01
N PRO A 13 -9.77 -52.17 -6.92
CA PRO A 13 -11.21 -51.93 -6.87
C PRO A 13 -11.59 -50.85 -7.90
N ASP A 14 -12.59 -51.17 -8.74
CA ASP A 14 -13.12 -50.35 -9.84
C ASP A 14 -13.96 -49.14 -9.36
N THR A 15 -13.68 -48.65 -8.16
CA THR A 15 -14.36 -47.47 -7.60
C THR A 15 -13.65 -46.22 -8.12
N PRO A 16 -14.34 -45.29 -8.80
CA PRO A 16 -13.70 -44.10 -9.34
C PRO A 16 -13.05 -43.32 -8.19
N LEU A 17 -11.75 -43.06 -8.32
CA LEU A 17 -11.01 -42.21 -7.40
C LEU A 17 -11.69 -40.82 -7.42
N PRO A 18 -12.17 -40.28 -6.29
CA PRO A 18 -12.80 -38.98 -6.30
C PRO A 18 -11.78 -37.91 -6.73
N ASP A 19 -12.18 -37.06 -7.68
CA ASP A 19 -11.35 -35.98 -8.21
C ASP A 19 -10.85 -35.08 -7.06
N PRO A 20 -9.53 -34.83 -6.95
CA PRO A 20 -8.97 -34.07 -5.84
C PRO A 20 -9.32 -32.57 -5.84
N PHE A 21 -10.10 -32.11 -6.83
CA PHE A 21 -10.48 -30.71 -7.00
C PHE A 21 -11.99 -30.49 -7.18
N GLY A 22 -12.81 -31.53 -6.96
CA GLY A 22 -14.27 -31.45 -7.05
C GLY A 22 -14.92 -31.24 -5.68
N ASP A 23 -15.43 -30.03 -5.43
CA ASP A 23 -16.21 -29.68 -4.25
C ASP A 23 -17.55 -30.45 -4.20
N THR A 24 -17.68 -31.39 -3.26
CA THR A 24 -18.98 -31.85 -2.76
C THR A 24 -18.85 -32.46 -1.35
N GLY A 25 -18.89 -31.64 -0.30
CA GLY A 25 -19.16 -32.09 1.08
C GLY A 25 -18.30 -31.41 2.18
N PRO A 26 -18.80 -31.36 3.44
CA PRO A 26 -18.24 -30.49 4.48
C PRO A 26 -16.77 -30.84 4.79
N ALA A 27 -15.91 -29.85 4.62
CA ALA A 27 -14.44 -29.90 4.58
C ALA A 27 -13.73 -30.24 5.91
N ALA A 28 -14.19 -31.24 6.68
CA ALA A 28 -13.69 -31.46 8.04
C ALA A 28 -13.10 -32.84 8.35
N ASP A 29 -13.33 -33.91 7.57
CA ASP A 29 -13.03 -35.28 8.07
C ASP A 29 -11.87 -36.01 7.39
N TRP A 30 -11.47 -35.65 6.17
CA TRP A 30 -10.37 -36.33 5.47
C TRP A 30 -8.97 -36.05 6.08
N ALA A 31 -8.84 -34.97 6.85
CA ALA A 31 -7.59 -34.57 7.50
C ALA A 31 -7.28 -35.36 8.79
N ARG A 32 -8.25 -36.10 9.36
CA ARG A 32 -8.06 -36.85 10.62
C ARG A 32 -7.69 -38.32 10.44
N THR A 33 -7.86 -38.85 9.23
CA THR A 33 -7.82 -40.31 8.98
C THR A 33 -6.81 -40.73 7.93
N ARG A 34 -5.81 -39.90 7.60
CA ARG A 34 -4.68 -40.38 6.79
C ARG A 34 -3.74 -41.22 7.68
N PRO A 35 -3.54 -42.51 7.38
CA PRO A 35 -2.51 -43.29 8.06
C PRO A 35 -1.14 -42.69 7.74
N PRO A 36 -0.18 -42.73 8.69
CA PRO A 36 1.18 -42.26 8.43
C PRO A 36 1.79 -43.02 7.25
N VAL A 37 2.55 -42.31 6.40
CA VAL A 37 3.31 -42.95 5.32
C VAL A 37 4.45 -43.74 5.95
N THR A 38 4.30 -45.06 5.99
CA THR A 38 5.38 -45.99 6.33
C THR A 38 6.16 -46.31 5.05
N VAL A 39 7.45 -46.01 5.06
CA VAL A 39 8.40 -46.55 4.08
C VAL A 39 9.06 -47.77 4.71
N ASP A 40 8.74 -48.96 4.22
CA ASP A 40 9.44 -50.18 4.61
C ASP A 40 10.84 -50.16 3.96
N LEU A 41 11.89 -50.06 4.78
CA LEU A 41 13.26 -50.34 4.34
C LEU A 41 13.45 -51.86 4.40
N ASP A 42 13.79 -52.47 3.27
CA ASP A 42 13.85 -53.92 3.06
C ASP A 42 15.00 -54.65 3.81
N ASP A 43 15.57 -54.04 4.86
CA ASP A 43 16.71 -54.57 5.61
C ASP A 43 16.47 -54.49 7.13
N GLY A 44 15.44 -55.19 7.63
CA GLY A 44 15.31 -55.61 9.04
C GLY A 44 15.39 -54.55 10.14
N GLY A 45 15.36 -53.26 9.79
CA GLY A 45 15.37 -52.14 10.72
C GLY A 45 13.96 -51.72 11.09
N ALA A 46 13.76 -51.30 12.34
CA ALA A 46 12.48 -50.76 12.78
C ALA A 46 11.99 -49.61 11.87
N PRO A 47 10.68 -49.53 11.55
CA PRO A 47 10.17 -48.51 10.64
C PRO A 47 10.41 -47.11 11.21
N ILE A 48 11.07 -46.26 10.42
CA ILE A 48 11.31 -44.86 10.79
C ILE A 48 9.99 -44.13 10.56
N THR A 49 9.24 -43.87 11.64
CA THR A 49 8.05 -43.01 11.57
C THR A 49 8.52 -41.57 11.46
N LEU A 50 8.61 -41.05 10.24
CA LEU A 50 8.85 -39.63 10.03
C LEU A 50 7.59 -38.87 10.45
N ALA A 51 7.74 -37.97 11.44
CA ALA A 51 6.66 -37.07 11.83
C ALA A 51 6.20 -36.30 10.59
N THR A 52 4.92 -36.43 10.22
CA THR A 52 4.33 -35.66 9.13
C THR A 52 4.55 -34.18 9.44
N PRO A 53 5.22 -33.40 8.57
CA PRO A 53 5.37 -31.97 8.82
C PRO A 53 3.97 -31.39 8.90
N ALA A 54 3.66 -30.72 10.01
CA ALA A 54 2.42 -29.96 10.14
C ALA A 54 2.35 -29.01 8.94
N TYR A 55 1.35 -29.20 8.08
CA TYR A 55 1.18 -28.37 6.89
C TYR A 55 0.83 -26.95 7.36
N THR A 56 1.84 -26.10 7.47
CA THR A 56 1.64 -24.67 7.67
C THR A 56 0.97 -24.18 6.39
N PHE A 57 -0.35 -23.99 6.42
CA PHE A 57 -1.06 -23.39 5.30
C PHE A 57 -0.33 -22.10 4.93
N GLY A 58 0.29 -22.09 3.75
CA GLY A 58 0.95 -20.91 3.22
C GLY A 58 -0.05 -19.78 3.04
N ARG A 59 0.46 -18.56 2.81
CA ARG A 59 -0.39 -17.41 2.46
C ARG A 59 -1.39 -17.81 1.37
N PRO A 60 -2.67 -17.40 1.45
CA PRO A 60 -3.67 -17.82 0.50
C PRO A 60 -3.30 -17.39 -0.92
N THR A 61 -3.21 -18.35 -1.83
CA THR A 61 -2.88 -18.14 -3.25
C THR A 61 -4.11 -18.14 -4.15
N ALA A 62 -5.15 -18.88 -3.75
CA ALA A 62 -6.44 -18.96 -4.43
C ALA A 62 -7.37 -17.81 -3.97
N TYR A 63 -8.07 -17.20 -4.93
CA TYR A 63 -9.05 -16.16 -4.64
C TYR A 63 -10.31 -16.78 -4.04
N THR A 64 -10.75 -16.24 -2.91
CA THR A 64 -12.09 -16.49 -2.38
C THR A 64 -12.82 -15.16 -2.18
N PRO A 65 -14.14 -15.09 -2.47
CA PRO A 65 -14.92 -13.87 -2.28
C PRO A 65 -14.86 -13.32 -0.85
N GLU A 66 -14.74 -14.18 0.16
CA GLU A 66 -14.68 -13.80 1.58
C GLU A 66 -13.38 -13.05 1.90
N ILE A 67 -12.25 -13.55 1.40
CA ILE A 67 -10.95 -12.86 1.55
C ILE A 67 -10.97 -11.57 0.75
N GLY A 68 -11.51 -11.59 -0.47
CA GLY A 68 -11.68 -10.39 -1.29
C GLY A 68 -12.49 -9.31 -0.57
N ALA A 69 -13.64 -9.66 0.00
CA ALA A 69 -14.49 -8.74 0.75
C ALA A 69 -13.77 -8.20 1.99
N ARG A 70 -13.03 -9.05 2.71
CA ARG A 70 -12.23 -8.62 3.88
C ARG A 70 -11.14 -7.62 3.48
N ILE A 71 -10.45 -7.84 2.37
CA ILE A 71 -9.44 -6.90 1.84
C ILE A 71 -10.08 -5.55 1.50
N VAL A 72 -11.23 -5.58 0.80
CA VAL A 72 -11.98 -4.36 0.45
C VAL A 72 -12.35 -3.58 1.72
N GLU A 73 -12.77 -4.26 2.78
CA GLU A 73 -13.08 -3.60 4.05
C GLU A 73 -11.84 -2.93 4.68
N GLN A 74 -10.67 -3.56 4.64
CA GLN A 74 -9.45 -2.92 5.14
C GLN A 74 -9.10 -1.64 4.36
N PHE A 75 -9.31 -1.63 3.04
CA PHE A 75 -9.11 -0.42 2.25
C PHE A 75 -10.11 0.69 2.61
N ARG A 76 -11.36 0.34 2.94
CA ARG A 76 -12.34 1.33 3.46
C ARG A 76 -11.90 1.94 4.78
N LEU A 77 -11.24 1.16 5.63
CA LEU A 77 -10.61 1.64 6.87
C LEU A 77 -9.34 2.46 6.62
N GLY A 78 -9.02 2.82 5.37
CA GLY A 78 -7.88 3.66 5.03
C GLY A 78 -6.53 2.98 5.27
N LEU A 79 -6.46 1.64 5.25
CA LEU A 79 -5.20 0.91 5.28
C LEU A 79 -4.56 0.88 3.90
N THR A 80 -3.22 0.89 3.89
CA THR A 80 -2.43 0.76 2.68
C THR A 80 -2.29 -0.71 2.28
N GLN A 81 -2.03 -0.96 0.99
CA GLN A 81 -1.85 -2.34 0.49
C GLN A 81 -0.73 -3.10 1.22
N PRO A 82 0.44 -2.52 1.53
CA PRO A 82 1.46 -3.20 2.32
C PRO A 82 0.98 -3.59 3.72
N GLU A 83 0.19 -2.74 4.38
CA GLU A 83 -0.39 -3.06 5.69
C GLU A 83 -1.37 -4.24 5.57
N VAL A 84 -2.23 -4.24 4.55
CA VAL A 84 -3.20 -5.33 4.33
C VAL A 84 -2.50 -6.65 4.00
N THR A 85 -1.59 -6.63 3.01
CA THR A 85 -0.82 -7.83 2.59
C THR A 85 0.16 -8.31 3.67
N GLY A 86 0.51 -7.46 4.64
CA GLY A 86 1.30 -7.84 5.81
C GLY A 86 0.61 -8.90 6.67
N HIS A 87 -0.72 -8.92 6.74
CA HIS A 87 -1.46 -9.89 7.53
C HIS A 87 -1.33 -11.32 7.00
N ALA A 88 -1.23 -12.31 7.89
CA ALA A 88 -1.08 -13.72 7.53
C ALA A 88 -2.26 -14.29 6.73
N TRP A 89 -3.46 -13.76 6.94
CA TRP A 89 -4.68 -14.16 6.22
C TRP A 89 -4.77 -13.57 4.82
N ALA A 90 -3.96 -12.54 4.51
CA ALA A 90 -4.01 -11.85 3.24
C ALA A 90 -3.07 -12.49 2.21
N PRO A 91 -3.40 -12.40 0.91
CA PRO A 91 -2.50 -12.81 -0.15
C PRO A 91 -1.20 -12.00 -0.09
N ASP A 92 -0.13 -12.54 -0.68
CA ASP A 92 1.07 -11.76 -0.93
C ASP A 92 0.80 -10.66 -1.97
N GLN A 93 1.73 -9.70 -2.10
CA GLN A 93 1.55 -8.57 -3.01
C GLN A 93 1.37 -9.02 -4.46
N SER A 94 2.12 -10.03 -4.91
CA SER A 94 2.03 -10.53 -6.28
C SER A 94 0.69 -11.20 -6.55
N THR A 95 0.18 -12.01 -5.61
CA THR A 95 -1.15 -12.62 -5.74
C THR A 95 -2.26 -11.57 -5.69
N PHE A 96 -2.13 -10.53 -4.87
CA PHE A 96 -3.11 -9.44 -4.84
C PHE A 96 -3.24 -8.75 -6.20
N TYR A 97 -2.12 -8.42 -6.86
CA TYR A 97 -2.16 -7.85 -8.22
C TYR A 97 -2.74 -8.85 -9.23
N ARG A 98 -2.35 -10.12 -9.17
CA ARG A 98 -2.93 -11.18 -10.00
C ARG A 98 -4.46 -11.27 -9.85
N TRP A 99 -4.99 -11.09 -8.64
CA TRP A 99 -6.43 -11.07 -8.41
C TRP A 99 -7.10 -9.82 -9.01
N MET A 100 -6.47 -8.65 -8.94
CA MET A 100 -7.01 -7.44 -9.59
C MET A 100 -7.05 -7.55 -11.12
N ASP A 101 -6.11 -8.29 -11.71
CA ASP A 101 -6.08 -8.52 -13.16
C ASP A 101 -7.11 -9.57 -13.58
N ALA A 102 -7.25 -10.66 -12.81
CA ALA A 102 -8.15 -11.76 -13.12
C ALA A 102 -9.62 -11.48 -12.80
N TYR A 103 -9.92 -10.64 -11.79
CA TYR A 103 -11.28 -10.39 -11.30
C TYR A 103 -11.63 -8.90 -11.35
N PRO A 104 -12.28 -8.43 -12.44
CA PRO A 104 -12.67 -7.02 -12.60
C PRO A 104 -13.54 -6.47 -11.46
N ASP A 105 -14.50 -7.25 -10.98
CA ASP A 105 -15.40 -6.85 -9.89
C ASP A 105 -14.63 -6.56 -8.59
N PHE A 106 -13.60 -7.37 -8.31
CA PHE A 106 -12.72 -7.16 -7.15
C PHE A 106 -11.91 -5.87 -7.31
N ARG A 107 -11.35 -5.63 -8.50
CA ARG A 107 -10.62 -4.39 -8.81
C ARG A 107 -11.50 -3.15 -8.63
N GLU A 108 -12.74 -3.19 -9.11
CA GLU A 108 -13.69 -2.09 -8.92
C GLU A 108 -14.07 -1.90 -7.45
N ALA A 109 -14.31 -2.98 -6.72
CA ALA A 109 -14.60 -2.93 -5.29
C ALA A 109 -13.43 -2.30 -4.51
N VAL A 110 -12.18 -2.68 -4.83
CA VAL A 110 -10.97 -2.08 -4.26
C VAL A 110 -10.86 -0.60 -4.60
N SER A 111 -11.11 -0.21 -5.86
CA SER A 111 -11.08 1.20 -6.27
C SER A 111 -12.09 2.05 -5.48
N ARG A 112 -13.34 1.59 -5.37
CA ARG A 112 -14.38 2.25 -4.56
C ARG A 112 -14.02 2.31 -3.08
N ALA A 113 -13.46 1.23 -2.54
CA ALA A 113 -13.04 1.19 -1.14
C ALA A 113 -11.88 2.14 -0.84
N ARG A 114 -10.90 2.26 -1.75
CA ARG A 114 -9.80 3.23 -1.63
C ARG A 114 -10.31 4.67 -1.65
N ALA A 115 -11.27 4.99 -2.53
CA ALA A 115 -11.90 6.30 -2.54
C ALA A 115 -12.65 6.60 -1.23
N ALA A 116 -13.37 5.62 -0.68
CA ALA A 116 -14.02 5.76 0.63
C ALA A 116 -13.01 5.93 1.78
N GLY A 117 -11.94 5.13 1.76
CA GLY A 117 -10.86 5.19 2.75
C GLY A 117 -9.99 6.45 2.68
N ALA A 118 -10.07 7.23 1.59
CA ALA A 118 -9.34 8.48 1.46
C ALA A 118 -9.70 9.48 2.57
N ALA A 119 -10.99 9.56 2.94
CA ALA A 119 -11.44 10.40 4.06
C ALA A 119 -10.81 9.93 5.39
N VAL A 120 -10.81 8.62 5.65
CA VAL A 120 -10.19 8.04 6.85
C VAL A 120 -8.68 8.32 6.90
N MET A 121 -8.00 8.31 5.75
CA MET A 121 -6.58 8.67 5.68
C MET A 121 -6.34 10.15 6.03
N ALA A 122 -7.24 11.05 5.60
CA ALA A 122 -7.18 12.46 5.94
C ALA A 122 -7.45 12.70 7.43
N ASP A 123 -8.46 12.04 8.01
CA ASP A 123 -8.77 12.14 9.45
C ASP A 123 -7.59 11.66 10.31
N ARG A 124 -6.95 10.54 9.93
CA ARG A 124 -5.73 10.05 10.58
C ARG A 124 -4.54 11.01 10.43
N ALA A 125 -4.50 11.80 9.36
CA ALA A 125 -3.45 12.80 9.20
C ALA A 125 -3.64 13.92 10.23
N VAL A 126 -4.88 14.36 10.48
CA VAL A 126 -5.20 15.32 11.55
C VAL A 126 -4.81 14.75 12.91
N GLU A 127 -5.18 13.51 13.20
CA GLU A 127 -4.79 12.83 14.46
C GLU A 127 -3.27 12.82 14.66
N ILE A 128 -2.48 12.52 13.62
CA ILE A 128 -1.02 12.52 13.70
C ILE A 128 -0.43 13.91 13.97
N ALA A 129 -1.06 14.95 13.43
CA ALA A 129 -0.65 16.31 13.69
C ALA A 129 -0.90 16.69 15.16
N ASP A 130 -2.09 16.33 15.68
CA ASP A 130 -2.51 16.67 17.05
C ASP A 130 -1.74 15.87 18.12
N THR A 131 -1.35 14.62 17.82
CA THR A 131 -0.61 13.77 18.77
C THR A 131 0.91 13.77 18.52
N ALA A 132 1.44 14.76 17.81
CA ALA A 132 2.86 14.82 17.48
C ALA A 132 3.72 15.01 18.74
N ASP A 133 4.92 14.43 18.74
CA ASP A 133 5.92 14.76 19.75
C ASP A 133 6.49 16.16 19.46
N GLU A 134 6.08 17.13 20.27
CA GLU A 134 6.50 18.53 20.17
C GLU A 134 7.85 18.80 20.86
N THR A 135 8.38 17.84 21.64
CA THR A 135 9.61 18.04 22.41
C THR A 135 10.85 18.04 21.53
N THR A 136 10.78 17.36 20.38
CA THR A 136 11.91 17.22 19.46
C THR A 136 11.57 17.71 18.06
N LYS A 137 12.52 18.43 17.44
CA LYS A 137 12.39 18.84 16.03
C LYS A 137 12.23 17.63 15.09
N ALA A 138 12.86 16.50 15.43
CA ALA A 138 12.73 15.26 14.69
C ALA A 138 11.31 14.66 14.80
N GLY A 139 10.68 14.73 15.98
CA GLY A 139 9.28 14.34 16.20
C GLY A 139 8.32 15.15 15.32
N ILE A 140 8.44 16.47 15.35
CA ILE A 140 7.65 17.40 14.52
C ILE A 140 7.87 17.12 13.02
N ALA A 141 9.12 16.98 12.58
CA ALA A 141 9.43 16.70 11.17
C ALA A 141 8.87 15.35 10.70
N ARG A 142 8.92 14.31 11.54
CA ARG A 142 8.34 13.00 11.26
C ARG A 142 6.81 13.08 11.18
N ALA A 143 6.16 13.82 12.08
CA ALA A 143 4.72 14.02 12.04
C ALA A 143 4.30 14.73 10.76
N ARG A 144 4.96 15.84 10.41
CA ARG A 144 4.72 16.56 9.15
C ARG A 144 4.86 15.66 7.92
N LEU A 145 5.94 14.87 7.82
CA LEU A 145 6.12 13.94 6.70
C LEU A 145 5.01 12.90 6.61
N ARG A 146 4.51 12.41 7.76
CA ARG A 146 3.41 11.45 7.82
C ARG A 146 2.07 12.05 7.41
N VAL A 147 1.84 13.33 7.73
CA VAL A 147 0.65 14.10 7.32
C VAL A 147 0.69 14.28 5.80
N ASP A 148 1.79 14.80 5.27
CA ASP A 148 1.97 15.07 3.83
C ASP A 148 1.81 13.78 3.00
N ALA A 149 2.41 12.67 3.45
CA ALA A 149 2.29 11.37 2.77
C ALA A 149 0.84 10.86 2.76
N ARG A 150 0.07 11.04 3.85
CA ARG A 150 -1.33 10.60 3.93
C ARG A 150 -2.24 11.45 3.05
N PHE A 151 -2.11 12.77 3.09
CA PHE A 151 -2.89 13.65 2.21
C PHE A 151 -2.56 13.40 0.74
N ARG A 152 -1.30 13.16 0.38
CA ARG A 152 -0.92 12.78 -0.98
C ARG A 152 -1.59 11.48 -1.43
N MET A 153 -1.64 10.47 -0.57
CA MET A 153 -2.33 9.22 -0.89
C MET A 153 -3.86 9.40 -0.99
N ALA A 154 -4.46 10.19 -0.08
CA ALA A 154 -5.88 10.51 -0.14
C ALA A 154 -6.26 11.22 -1.44
N ALA A 155 -5.42 12.17 -1.90
CA ALA A 155 -5.59 12.87 -3.17
C ALA A 155 -5.50 11.96 -4.41
N ILE A 156 -4.67 10.92 -4.36
CA ILE A 156 -4.56 9.92 -5.43
C ILE A 156 -5.84 9.08 -5.51
N TYR A 157 -6.42 8.71 -4.36
CA TYR A 157 -7.60 7.85 -4.32
C TYR A 157 -8.92 8.59 -4.52
N ASP A 158 -9.01 9.86 -4.11
CA ASP A 158 -10.19 10.69 -4.28
C ASP A 158 -9.80 12.14 -4.62
N ARG A 159 -10.33 12.60 -5.75
CA ARG A 159 -10.12 13.94 -6.31
C ARG A 159 -10.54 15.06 -5.35
N ARG A 160 -11.43 14.81 -4.38
CA ARG A 160 -11.84 15.80 -3.37
C ARG A 160 -10.68 16.31 -2.52
N PHE A 161 -9.67 15.46 -2.30
CA PHE A 161 -8.47 15.80 -1.54
C PHE A 161 -7.32 16.29 -2.43
N SER A 162 -7.53 16.39 -3.75
CA SER A 162 -6.54 16.89 -4.69
C SER A 162 -6.52 18.43 -4.70
N ASP A 163 -5.32 18.99 -4.88
CA ASP A 163 -5.13 20.42 -5.03
C ASP A 163 -5.87 20.94 -6.27
N ARG A 164 -6.67 22.00 -6.09
CA ARG A 164 -7.38 22.67 -7.19
C ARG A 164 -6.62 23.92 -7.60
N GLN A 165 -6.15 23.93 -8.85
CA GLN A 165 -5.53 25.09 -9.47
C GLN A 165 -6.49 25.67 -10.50
N VAL A 166 -6.77 26.97 -10.36
CA VAL A 166 -7.44 27.75 -11.41
C VAL A 166 -6.34 28.40 -12.23
N ILE A 167 -6.16 27.93 -13.47
CA ILE A 167 -5.17 28.46 -14.40
C ILE A 167 -5.90 29.36 -15.39
N THR A 168 -5.58 30.65 -15.36
CA THR A 168 -6.06 31.61 -16.35
C THR A 168 -5.12 31.57 -17.54
N HIS A 169 -5.65 31.23 -18.72
CA HIS A 169 -4.91 31.26 -19.97
C HIS A 169 -5.23 32.56 -20.70
N GLU A 170 -4.23 33.40 -20.94
CA GLU A 170 -4.33 34.48 -21.91
C GLU A 170 -3.90 33.93 -23.27
N HIS A 171 -4.79 34.04 -24.26
CA HIS A 171 -4.49 33.66 -25.63
C HIS A 171 -3.82 34.84 -26.33
N LEU A 172 -2.66 34.59 -26.92
CA LEU A 172 -2.02 35.52 -27.85
C LEU A 172 -2.39 35.09 -29.26
N ASP A 173 -2.89 36.04 -30.06
CA ASP A 173 -3.26 35.78 -31.44
C ASP A 173 -2.06 35.32 -32.28
N HIS A 174 -2.30 34.51 -33.31
CA HIS A 174 -1.26 34.03 -34.22
C HIS A 174 -0.50 35.21 -34.84
N GLY A 175 0.78 35.35 -34.48
CA GLY A 175 1.66 36.46 -34.89
C GLY A 175 2.06 37.39 -33.75
N GLN A 176 1.43 37.30 -32.57
CA GLN A 176 1.92 37.91 -31.35
C GLN A 176 2.87 36.94 -30.66
N SER A 177 4.16 37.21 -30.85
CA SER A 177 5.22 36.58 -30.08
C SER A 177 5.11 37.06 -28.62
N LEU A 178 5.31 36.16 -27.65
CA LEU A 178 5.78 36.58 -26.32
C LEU A 178 7.18 37.13 -26.56
N ASP A 179 7.27 38.41 -26.88
CA ASP A 179 8.55 39.08 -27.12
C ASP A 179 9.36 39.07 -25.82
N MET A 180 10.07 37.98 -25.54
CA MET A 180 11.13 37.96 -24.53
C MET A 180 12.34 38.80 -24.95
N ALA A 181 12.31 39.39 -26.16
CA ALA A 181 13.37 40.24 -26.72
C ALA A 181 12.91 41.67 -27.07
N GLY A 182 11.67 42.05 -26.75
CA GLY A 182 11.05 43.30 -27.24
C GLY A 182 10.29 44.11 -26.20
N GLN A 183 10.71 44.07 -24.92
CA GLN A 183 10.18 45.06 -23.98
C GLN A 183 10.87 46.40 -24.24
N ASP A 184 10.13 47.39 -24.75
CA ASP A 184 10.62 48.77 -24.82
C ASP A 184 11.04 49.20 -23.40
N ILE A 185 12.20 49.83 -23.28
CA ILE A 185 12.83 50.16 -21.99
C ILE A 185 11.84 50.95 -21.10
N ALA A 186 11.01 51.78 -21.72
CA ALA A 186 9.95 52.53 -21.06
C ALA A 186 8.89 51.63 -20.40
N THR A 187 8.49 50.54 -21.05
CA THR A 187 7.48 49.61 -20.51
C THR A 187 8.06 48.78 -19.37
N LEU A 188 9.31 48.35 -19.49
CA LEU A 188 10.02 47.64 -18.42
C LEU A 188 10.23 48.53 -17.20
N ALA A 189 10.60 49.80 -17.40
CA ALA A 189 10.74 50.79 -16.33
C ALA A 189 9.40 51.05 -15.63
N ALA A 190 8.30 51.12 -16.37
CA ALA A 190 6.96 51.28 -15.80
C ALA A 190 6.51 50.04 -15.00
N GLN A 191 6.82 48.84 -15.49
CA GLN A 191 6.55 47.59 -14.75
C GLN A 191 7.42 47.46 -13.50
N LEU A 192 8.71 47.82 -13.58
CA LEU A 192 9.60 47.92 -12.43
C LEU A 192 9.05 48.89 -11.39
N GLY A 193 8.62 50.09 -11.79
CA GLY A 193 8.03 51.07 -10.87
C GLY A 193 6.77 50.55 -10.15
N LYS A 194 5.88 49.85 -10.87
CA LYS A 194 4.69 49.20 -10.28
C LYS A 194 5.06 48.10 -9.29
N LEU A 195 6.07 47.29 -9.60
CA LEU A 195 6.55 46.23 -8.71
C LEU A 195 7.29 46.78 -7.48
N LEU A 196 8.06 47.86 -7.64
CA LEU A 196 8.75 48.53 -6.53
C LEU A 196 7.75 49.19 -5.56
N ALA A 197 6.71 49.83 -6.09
CA ALA A 197 5.61 50.35 -5.27
C ALA A 197 4.86 49.24 -4.55
N LYS A 198 4.65 48.09 -5.22
CA LYS A 198 4.03 46.91 -4.59
C LYS A 198 4.93 46.29 -3.53
N ALA A 199 6.25 46.26 -3.73
CA ALA A 199 7.22 45.76 -2.75
C ALA A 199 7.36 46.69 -1.53
N GLN A 200 7.28 48.01 -1.71
CA GLN A 200 7.22 48.98 -0.61
C GLN A 200 5.90 48.94 0.14
N ALA A 201 4.81 48.52 -0.50
CA ALA A 201 3.52 48.29 0.15
C ALA A 201 3.43 46.94 0.88
N VAL A 202 4.32 45.98 0.56
CA VAL A 202 4.55 44.80 1.40
C VAL A 202 5.50 45.22 2.50
N ASP A 203 4.94 45.83 3.52
CA ASP A 203 5.63 46.12 4.77
C ASP A 203 6.03 44.79 5.43
N VAL A 204 7.25 44.33 5.12
CA VAL A 204 7.91 43.26 5.86
C VAL A 204 8.61 43.93 7.04
N ASP A 205 7.82 44.50 7.96
CA ASP A 205 8.32 45.02 9.24
C ASP A 205 8.69 43.82 10.13
N SER A 206 9.74 43.12 9.73
CA SER A 206 10.42 42.15 10.58
C SER A 206 11.19 42.96 11.60
N LYS A 207 10.54 43.29 12.73
CA LYS A 207 11.26 43.78 13.91
C LYS A 207 12.45 42.86 14.15
N PRO A 208 13.69 43.38 14.22
CA PRO A 208 14.84 42.54 14.50
C PRO A 208 14.61 41.88 15.87
N VAL A 209 14.71 40.55 15.91
CA VAL A 209 14.74 39.79 17.15
C VAL A 209 15.91 40.32 17.97
N ASP A 210 15.58 40.92 19.12
CA ASP A 210 16.53 41.42 20.12
C ASP A 210 17.46 40.28 20.53
N GLN A 211 18.65 40.24 19.92
CA GLN A 211 19.73 39.40 20.37
C GLN A 211 20.33 40.10 21.59
N GLY A 212 19.82 39.72 22.75
CA GLY A 212 20.31 40.15 24.05
C GLY A 212 21.84 40.15 24.11
N GLN A 213 22.36 41.25 24.63
CA GLN A 213 23.78 41.55 24.82
C GLN A 213 24.63 40.31 25.16
N VAL A 214 25.47 39.89 24.21
CA VAL A 214 26.69 39.17 24.58
C VAL A 214 27.68 40.23 25.02
N SER A 215 27.74 40.43 26.33
CA SER A 215 28.72 41.26 27.02
C SER A 215 30.15 40.83 26.64
N ASP A 216 30.80 41.68 25.87
CA ASP A 216 32.24 41.69 25.63
C ASP A 216 32.96 41.96 26.96
N LYS A 217 33.52 40.92 27.57
CA LYS A 217 34.53 41.07 28.63
C LYS A 217 35.89 41.16 27.95
N THR A 218 36.29 42.37 27.60
CA THR A 218 37.69 42.67 27.29
C THR A 218 38.41 43.10 28.57
N LYS A 219 39.57 42.48 28.83
CA LYS A 219 40.74 42.98 29.57
C LYS A 219 40.56 43.56 30.99
N GLU A 220 41.12 42.84 31.96
CA GLU A 220 42.31 43.27 32.72
C GLU A 220 43.12 42.05 33.15
#